data_AF-A0A832QBS5-F1
#
_entry.id   AF-A0A832QBS5-F1
#
_cell.length_a   1.000
_cell.length_b   1.000
_cell.length_c   1.000
_cell.angle_alpha   90.00
_cell.angle_beta   90.00
_cell.angle_gamma   90.00
#
_symmetry.space_group_name_H-M   'P 1'
#
loop_
_entity.id
_entity.type
_entity.pdbx_description
1 polymer ?
#
loop_
_entity_poly.entity_id
_entity_poly.type
_entity_poly.pdbx_seq_one_letter_code
_entity_poly.pdbx_strand_id
1 'polypeptide(L)'
;KTDLEENIISGLMRELEEEANITSEIIKSCTLKGIIKLNTGVDADHLGFVYEVELLTDNIKSHEEDKLTGIWINKSELKNYEDSFENWAKLVYEKLLR
;
A
#
# COMPACT_ATOMS: atom_id res chain seq x y z
N LYS A 1 1.10 -24.81 -14.11
CA LYS A 1 -0.10 -23.93 -14.26
C LYS A 1 0.07 -22.88 -13.19
N THR A 2 0.32 -21.63 -13.57
CA THR A 2 0.61 -20.55 -12.62
C THR A 2 -0.67 -20.16 -11.89
N ASP A 3 -0.61 -20.04 -10.57
CA ASP A 3 -1.73 -19.57 -9.76
C ASP A 3 -1.74 -18.04 -9.76
N LEU A 4 -2.86 -17.44 -10.15
CA LEU A 4 -2.99 -15.99 -10.25
C LEU A 4 -2.89 -15.34 -8.87
N GLU A 5 -3.48 -15.94 -7.85
CA GLU A 5 -3.48 -15.40 -6.50
C GLU A 5 -2.06 -15.43 -5.92
N GLU A 6 -1.36 -16.55 -6.10
CA GLU A 6 0.04 -16.70 -5.68
C GLU A 6 0.94 -15.64 -6.33
N ASN A 7 0.76 -15.36 -7.62
CA ASN A 7 1.55 -14.35 -8.32
C ASN A 7 1.27 -12.93 -7.83
N ILE A 8 -0.01 -12.59 -7.55
CA ILE A 8 -0.37 -11.27 -7.03
C ILE A 8 0.25 -11.08 -5.64
N ILE A 9 0.16 -12.09 -4.77
CA ILE A 9 0.75 -12.02 -3.43
C ILE A 9 2.28 -11.98 -3.50
N SER A 10 2.91 -12.76 -4.37
CA SER A 10 4.35 -12.72 -4.58
C SER A 10 4.82 -11.33 -5.06
N GLY A 11 4.09 -10.73 -6.00
CA GLY A 11 4.32 -9.36 -6.44
C GLY A 11 4.20 -8.35 -5.31
N LEU A 12 3.12 -8.42 -4.51
CA LEU A 12 2.93 -7.56 -3.34
C LEU A 12 4.08 -7.66 -2.35
N MET A 13 4.51 -8.87 -2.00
CA MET A 13 5.61 -9.08 -1.05
C MET A 13 6.92 -8.53 -1.57
N ARG A 14 7.20 -8.70 -2.87
CA ARG A 14 8.38 -8.13 -3.51
C ARG A 14 8.40 -6.60 -3.45
N GLU A 15 7.29 -5.94 -3.78
CA GLU A 15 7.20 -4.46 -3.74
C GLU A 15 7.34 -3.92 -2.30
N LEU A 16 6.73 -4.58 -1.32
CA LEU A 16 6.86 -4.24 0.11
C LEU A 16 8.31 -4.30 0.59
N GLU A 17 9.07 -5.30 0.13
CA GLU A 17 10.49 -5.43 0.45
C GLU A 17 11.33 -4.37 -0.27
N GLU A 18 11.14 -4.20 -1.58
CA GLU A 18 11.93 -3.28 -2.43
C GLU A 18 11.76 -1.81 -2.02
N GLU A 19 10.53 -1.35 -1.77
CA GLU A 19 10.26 0.08 -1.51
C GLU A 19 10.36 0.43 -0.01
N ALA A 20 9.91 -0.49 0.86
CA ALA A 20 9.70 -0.20 2.28
C ALA A 20 10.48 -1.11 3.25
N ASN A 21 11.30 -2.05 2.75
CA ASN A 21 12.02 -3.02 3.58
C ASN A 21 11.09 -3.85 4.50
N ILE A 22 9.86 -4.09 4.07
CA ILE A 22 8.90 -4.89 4.82
C ILE A 22 9.04 -6.34 4.38
N THR A 23 9.81 -7.11 5.15
CA THR A 23 10.01 -8.54 4.92
C THR A 23 8.90 -9.39 5.57
N SER A 24 8.74 -10.62 5.10
CA SER A 24 7.68 -11.52 5.58
C SER A 24 7.75 -11.81 7.09
N GLU A 25 8.96 -11.84 7.68
CA GLU A 25 9.16 -12.04 9.12
C GLU A 25 8.59 -10.94 10.01
N ILE A 26 8.40 -9.72 9.49
CA ILE A 26 7.83 -8.61 10.27
C ILE A 26 6.36 -8.36 9.98
N ILE A 27 5.76 -9.07 9.02
CA ILE A 27 4.34 -8.99 8.70
C ILE A 27 3.56 -9.87 9.67
N LYS A 28 2.64 -9.26 10.41
CA LYS A 28 1.68 -9.95 11.26
C LYS A 28 0.48 -10.47 10.46
N SER A 29 -0.04 -9.65 9.56
CA SER A 29 -1.14 -10.03 8.68
C SER A 29 -1.14 -9.23 7.38
N CYS A 30 -1.68 -9.81 6.31
CA CYS A 30 -1.88 -9.15 5.03
C CYS A 30 -3.27 -9.53 4.50
N THR A 31 -4.19 -8.57 4.46
CA THR A 31 -5.61 -8.84 4.17
C THR A 31 -6.10 -7.97 3.02
N LEU A 32 -6.70 -8.58 2.01
CA LEU A 32 -7.38 -7.85 0.92
C LEU A 32 -8.60 -7.11 1.47
N LYS A 33 -8.64 -5.79 1.33
CA LYS A 33 -9.76 -4.93 1.75
C LYS A 33 -10.67 -4.52 0.61
N GLY A 34 -10.18 -4.58 -0.62
CA GLY A 34 -11.00 -4.24 -1.78
C GLY A 34 -10.21 -4.11 -3.07
N ILE A 35 -10.92 -3.70 -4.10
CA ILE A 35 -10.41 -3.50 -5.45
C ILE A 35 -10.75 -2.07 -5.87
N ILE A 36 -9.79 -1.37 -6.47
CA ILE A 36 -9.95 -0.03 -7.00
C ILE A 36 -9.93 -0.08 -8.53
N LYS A 37 -10.92 0.57 -9.12
CA LYS A 37 -10.94 0.87 -10.55
C LYS A 37 -11.38 2.31 -10.78
N LEU A 38 -10.49 3.11 -11.38
CA LEU A 38 -10.81 4.44 -11.89
C LEU A 38 -10.76 4.42 -13.42
N ASN A 39 -11.50 5.35 -14.03
CA ASN A 39 -11.64 5.48 -15.49
C ASN A 39 -11.03 6.79 -15.99
N THR A 40 -10.01 7.30 -15.30
CA THR A 40 -9.42 8.63 -15.53
C THR A 40 -7.91 8.54 -15.63
N GLY A 41 -7.32 9.21 -16.62
CA GLY A 41 -5.86 9.29 -16.78
C GLY A 41 -5.19 7.92 -16.91
N VAL A 42 -3.99 7.80 -16.34
CA VAL A 42 -3.22 6.53 -16.30
C VAL A 42 -3.95 5.44 -15.51
N ASP A 43 -4.82 5.80 -14.57
CA ASP A 43 -5.57 4.85 -13.76
C ASP A 43 -6.63 4.07 -14.58
N ALA A 44 -6.99 4.58 -15.77
CA ALA A 44 -7.96 3.97 -16.67
C ALA A 44 -7.53 2.60 -17.20
N ASP A 45 -6.25 2.27 -17.16
CA ASP A 45 -5.71 0.99 -17.63
C ASP A 45 -5.36 0.02 -16.49
N HIS A 46 -5.50 0.45 -15.23
CA HIS A 46 -5.09 -0.33 -14.06
C HIS A 46 -6.28 -0.89 -13.28
N LEU A 47 -6.05 -2.02 -12.61
CA LEU A 47 -6.93 -2.60 -11.59
C LEU A 47 -6.12 -2.75 -10.31
N GLY A 48 -6.44 -1.94 -9.30
CA GLY A 48 -5.72 -1.91 -8.03
C GLY A 48 -6.30 -2.91 -7.04
N PHE A 49 -5.44 -3.61 -6.30
CA PHE A 49 -5.82 -4.42 -5.15
C PHE A 49 -5.35 -3.74 -3.87
N VAL A 50 -6.26 -3.48 -2.94
CA VAL A 50 -5.95 -2.78 -1.69
C VAL A 50 -5.76 -3.79 -0.58
N TYR A 51 -4.53 -3.91 -0.09
CA TYR A 51 -4.19 -4.75 1.05
C TYR A 51 -3.95 -3.89 2.28
N GLU A 52 -4.47 -4.33 3.43
CA GLU A 52 -4.05 -3.85 4.74
C GLU A 52 -2.97 -4.81 5.25
N VAL A 53 -1.80 -4.25 5.55
CA VAL A 53 -0.65 -4.98 6.09
C VAL A 53 -0.43 -4.52 7.52
N GLU A 54 -0.58 -5.43 8.47
CA GLU A 54 -0.27 -5.17 9.88
C GLU A 54 1.14 -5.68 10.17
N LEU A 55 1.97 -4.87 10.83
CA LEU A 55 3.36 -5.19 11.14
C LEU A 55 3.53 -5.50 12.63
N LEU A 56 4.56 -6.28 12.94
CA LEU A 56 4.99 -6.59 14.30
C LEU A 56 5.82 -5.46 14.94
N THR A 57 6.19 -4.45 14.15
CA THR A 57 7.08 -3.35 14.54
C THR A 57 6.73 -2.07 13.77
N ASP A 58 7.01 -0.92 14.36
CA ASP A 58 6.95 0.41 13.75
C ASP A 58 8.32 0.90 13.24
N ASN A 59 9.39 0.15 13.51
CA ASN A 59 10.75 0.47 13.08
C ASN A 59 10.98 0.07 11.60
N ILE A 60 10.35 0.80 10.69
CA ILE A 60 10.48 0.61 9.24
C ILE A 60 11.30 1.74 8.62
N LYS A 61 12.16 1.40 7.66
CA LYS A 61 12.97 2.34 6.87
C LYS A 61 12.87 1.98 5.39
N SER A 62 12.63 2.98 4.54
CA SER A 62 12.62 2.77 3.09
C SER A 62 14.00 2.33 2.59
N HIS A 63 14.04 1.44 1.59
CA HIS A 63 15.29 1.04 0.93
C HIS A 63 15.67 1.99 -0.21
N GLU A 64 14.70 2.71 -0.77
CA GLU A 64 14.93 3.64 -1.87
C GLU A 64 14.88 5.09 -1.40
N GLU A 65 15.65 5.46 -0.35
CA GLU A 65 15.62 6.83 0.22
C GLU A 65 15.90 7.94 -0.81
N ASP A 66 16.59 7.63 -1.92
CA ASP A 66 16.87 8.55 -3.02
C ASP A 66 15.68 8.75 -3.99
N LYS A 67 14.68 7.86 -3.96
CA LYS A 67 13.50 7.86 -4.85
C LYS A 67 12.19 8.06 -4.10
N LEU A 68 12.08 7.51 -2.90
CA LEU A 68 10.86 7.47 -2.10
C LEU A 68 11.19 7.78 -0.64
N THR A 69 10.37 8.66 -0.05
CA THR A 69 10.39 8.95 1.39
C THR A 69 9.11 8.44 2.02
N GLY A 70 9.21 7.74 3.15
CA GLY A 70 8.07 7.27 3.93
C GLY A 70 8.04 7.91 5.31
N ILE A 71 6.83 8.18 5.82
CA ILE A 71 6.61 8.63 7.19
C ILE A 71 5.51 7.80 7.86
N TRP A 72 5.68 7.55 9.15
CA TRP A 72 4.61 7.01 9.99
C TRP A 72 3.71 8.14 10.47
N ILE A 73 2.40 7.98 10.29
CA ILE A 73 1.39 8.98 10.65
C ILE A 73 0.33 8.33 11.52
N ASN A 74 -0.05 8.97 12.62
CA ASN A 74 -1.19 8.49 13.39
C ASN A 74 -2.48 8.65 12.57
N LYS A 75 -3.40 7.70 12.68
CA LYS A 75 -4.66 7.74 11.93
C LYS A 75 -5.43 9.06 12.08
N SER A 76 -5.40 9.66 13.27
CA SER A 76 -6.03 10.95 13.58
C SER A 76 -5.43 12.15 12.83
N GLU A 77 -4.18 12.01 12.36
CA GLU A 77 -3.41 13.05 11.68
C GLU A 77 -3.50 12.94 10.16
N LEU A 78 -3.97 11.79 9.61
CA LEU A 78 -4.07 11.57 8.16
C LEU A 78 -4.85 12.67 7.42
N LYS A 79 -5.89 13.24 8.06
CA LYS A 79 -6.67 14.36 7.48
C LYS A 79 -5.82 15.58 7.14
N ASN A 80 -4.70 15.79 7.85
CA ASN A 80 -3.82 16.93 7.63
C ASN A 80 -2.98 16.77 6.34
N TYR A 81 -2.96 15.57 5.76
CA TYR A 81 -2.20 15.21 4.56
C TYR A 81 -3.10 14.91 3.36
N GLU A 82 -4.44 15.06 3.49
CA GLU A 82 -5.41 14.67 2.45
C GLU A 82 -5.12 15.33 1.09
N ASP A 83 -4.69 16.59 1.09
CA ASP A 83 -4.35 17.34 -0.13
C ASP A 83 -3.05 16.87 -0.81
N SER A 84 -2.24 16.07 -0.11
CA SER A 84 -1.00 15.48 -0.66
C SER A 84 -1.21 14.08 -1.23
N PHE A 85 -2.39 13.48 -1.04
CA PHE A 85 -2.67 12.13 -1.52
C PHE A 85 -2.95 12.12 -3.02
N GLU A 86 -2.31 11.18 -3.71
CA GLU A 86 -2.68 10.82 -5.07
C GLU A 86 -4.07 10.15 -5.12
N ASN A 87 -4.65 10.03 -6.32
CA ASN A 87 -6.04 9.62 -6.52
C ASN A 87 -6.42 8.33 -5.78
N TRP A 88 -5.58 7.28 -5.84
CA TRP A 88 -5.88 6.01 -5.18
C TRP A 88 -5.73 6.11 -3.66
N ALA A 89 -4.68 6.77 -3.18
CA ALA A 89 -4.48 7.00 -1.75
C ALA A 89 -5.64 7.80 -1.14
N LYS A 90 -6.12 8.82 -1.85
CA LYS A 90 -7.28 9.61 -1.44
C LYS A 90 -8.55 8.75 -1.36
N LEU A 91 -8.81 7.91 -2.36
CA LEU A 91 -9.95 7.00 -2.36
C LEU A 91 -9.89 5.99 -1.19
N VAL A 92 -8.71 5.41 -0.95
CA VAL A 92 -8.49 4.50 0.19
C VAL A 92 -8.78 5.21 1.51
N TYR A 93 -8.26 6.43 1.68
CA TYR A 93 -8.50 7.24 2.87
C TYR A 93 -10.00 7.51 3.07
N GLU A 94 -10.71 7.97 2.04
CA GLU A 94 -12.13 8.31 2.11
C GLU A 94 -13.06 7.11 2.33
N LYS A 95 -12.69 5.92 1.86
CA LYS A 95 -13.58 4.74 1.87
C LYS A 95 -13.28 3.73 2.97
N LEU A 96 -12.04 3.65 3.43
CA LEU A 96 -11.61 2.63 4.39
C LEU A 96 -11.14 3.21 5.73
N LEU A 97 -10.60 4.43 5.74
CA LEU A 97 -9.93 4.97 6.93
C LEU A 97 -10.71 6.09 7.62
N ARG A 98 -11.43 6.93 6.87
CA ARG A 98 -12.29 8.01 7.36
C ARG A 98 -13.62 7.48 7.88
#